data_AF-A0A952I4T7-F1
#
_entry.id   AF-A0A952I4T7-F1
#
_cell.length_a   1.000
_cell.length_b   1.000
_cell.length_c   1.000
_cell.angle_alpha   90.00
_cell.angle_beta   90.00
_cell.angle_gamma   90.00
#
_symmetry.space_group_name_H-M   'P 1'
#
loop_
_entity.id
_entity.type
_entity.pdbx_description
1 polymer ?
#
loop_
_entity_poly.entity_id
_entity_poly.type
_entity_poly.pdbx_seq_one_letter_code
_entity_poly.pdbx_strand_id
1 'polypeptide(L)' 'SKVGTGAQGVNKTTKWNHYVIGGLAPVGVSDSREMAGGAENYEVRTRQTFVNGLVSAITFGLYTPTTTTVTK' A
#
# COMPACT_ATOMS: atom_id res chain seq x y z
N SER A 1 -9.84 1.61 3.69
CA SER A 1 -10.41 2.73 4.48
C SER A 1 -10.84 3.84 3.54
N LYS A 2 -12.00 4.44 3.79
CA LYS A 2 -12.53 5.56 2.99
C LYS A 2 -12.14 6.90 3.66
N VAL A 3 -11.82 7.91 2.86
CA VAL A 3 -11.57 9.29 3.27
C VAL A 3 -12.60 10.18 2.55
N GLY A 4 -13.20 11.13 3.28
CA GLY A 4 -14.38 11.85 2.79
C GLY A 4 -15.54 10.89 2.56
N THR A 5 -16.26 11.04 1.44
CA THR A 5 -17.31 10.09 1.04
C THR A 5 -16.75 8.78 0.46
N GLY A 6 -15.42 8.62 0.38
CA GLY A 6 -14.75 7.52 -0.32
C GLY A 6 -14.59 7.79 -1.82
N ALA A 7 -13.88 6.91 -2.53
CA ALA A 7 -13.57 7.08 -3.96
C ALA A 7 -14.85 7.32 -4.81
N GLN A 8 -14.80 8.29 -5.71
CA GLN A 8 -15.92 8.61 -6.62
C GLN A 8 -15.54 8.43 -8.10
N GLY A 9 -14.25 8.35 -8.41
CA GLY A 9 -13.70 8.05 -9.72
C GLY A 9 -13.05 6.67 -9.80
N VAL A 10 -12.37 6.43 -10.93
CA VAL A 10 -11.71 5.15 -11.28
C VAL A 10 -10.19 5.24 -11.28
N ASN A 11 -9.62 6.40 -10.92
CA ASN A 11 -8.17 6.60 -10.99
C ASN A 11 -7.49 5.86 -9.83
N LYS A 12 -6.54 4.99 -10.16
CA LYS A 12 -5.85 4.13 -9.19
C LYS A 12 -4.35 4.38 -9.23
N THR A 13 -3.79 4.72 -8.08
CA THR A 13 -2.33 4.77 -7.86
C THR A 13 -1.96 3.66 -6.92
N THR A 14 -0.96 2.85 -7.28
CA THR A 14 -0.52 1.70 -6.47
C THR A 14 0.98 1.83 -6.18
N LYS A 15 1.37 1.69 -4.92
CA LYS A 15 2.76 1.69 -4.46
C LYS A 15 3.02 0.48 -3.56
N TRP A 16 4.27 -0.01 -3.57
CA TRP A 16 4.73 -1.01 -2.62
C TRP A 16 5.13 -0.32 -1.31
N ASN A 17 4.93 -1.02 -0.20
CA ASN A 17 5.45 -0.64 1.11
C ASN A 17 6.49 -1.67 1.52
N HIS A 18 7.65 -1.20 1.91
CA HIS A 18 8.82 -2.00 2.23
C HIS A 18 8.97 -2.12 3.75
N TYR A 19 8.85 -3.35 4.23
CA TYR A 19 9.10 -3.69 5.62
C TYR A 19 10.16 -4.78 5.70
N VAL A 20 10.97 -4.71 6.75
CA VAL A 20 11.98 -5.71 7.09
C VAL A 20 11.76 -6.24 8.51
N ILE A 21 12.55 -7.23 8.92
CA ILE A 21 12.45 -7.89 10.24
C ILE A 21 11.03 -8.45 10.43
N GLY A 22 10.60 -9.35 9.55
CA GLY A 22 9.28 -9.98 9.66
C GLY A 22 8.10 -9.02 9.53
N GLY A 23 8.31 -7.79 9.05
CA GLY A 23 7.26 -6.78 8.91
C GLY A 23 7.29 -5.67 9.96
N LEU A 24 8.21 -5.74 10.92
CA LEU A 24 8.23 -4.83 12.07
C LEU A 24 8.87 -3.48 11.77
N ALA A 25 9.86 -3.44 10.88
CA ALA A 25 10.62 -2.22 10.59
C ALA A 25 10.27 -1.66 9.20
N PRO A 26 9.61 -0.50 9.11
CA PRO A 26 9.36 0.16 7.84
C PRO A 26 10.66 0.81 7.32
N VAL A 27 10.98 0.59 6.05
CA VAL A 27 12.15 1.21 5.39
C VAL A 27 11.78 2.04 4.15
N GLY A 28 10.49 2.08 3.82
CA GLY A 28 9.93 2.90 2.75
C GLY A 28 8.48 2.56 2.56
N VAL A 29 7.57 3.37 3.07
CA VAL A 29 6.13 3.14 3.00
C VAL A 29 5.46 4.30 2.28
N SER A 30 4.35 4.00 1.62
CA SER A 30 3.62 5.00 0.85
C SER A 30 2.87 5.99 1.74
N ASP A 31 2.87 7.26 1.32
CA ASP A 31 1.95 8.27 1.84
C ASP A 31 0.68 8.29 0.98
N SER A 32 -0.43 7.87 1.56
CA SER A 32 -1.72 7.81 0.87
C SER A 32 -2.30 9.19 0.52
N ARG A 33 -1.93 10.26 1.24
CA ARG A 33 -2.36 11.63 0.93
C ARG A 33 -1.61 12.17 -0.27
N GLU A 34 -0.30 11.93 -0.33
CA GLU A 34 0.52 12.25 -1.50
C GLU A 34 -0.01 11.50 -2.74
N MET A 35 -0.30 10.20 -2.59
CA MET A 35 -0.90 9.38 -3.66
C MET A 35 -2.29 9.85 -4.10
N ALA A 36 -3.08 10.44 -3.20
CA ALA A 36 -4.38 11.01 -3.54
C ALA A 36 -4.24 12.27 -4.42
N GLY A 37 -3.11 12.98 -4.32
CA GLY A 37 -2.81 14.15 -5.14
C GLY A 37 -3.84 15.26 -4.98
N GLY A 38 -4.23 15.55 -3.73
CA GLY A 38 -5.20 16.60 -3.39
C GLY A 38 -6.68 16.21 -3.51
N ALA A 39 -7.00 14.97 -3.86
CA ALA A 39 -8.40 14.51 -3.86
C ALA A 39 -8.98 14.49 -2.43
N GLU A 40 -10.16 15.07 -2.24
CA GLU A 40 -10.87 15.08 -0.95
C GLU A 40 -11.54 13.74 -0.64
N ASN A 41 -11.93 13.01 -1.69
CA ASN A 41 -12.71 11.78 -1.61
C ASN A 41 -11.91 10.63 -2.25
N TYR A 42 -11.43 9.69 -1.44
CA TYR A 42 -10.65 8.55 -1.94
C TYR A 42 -10.73 7.34 -1.01
N GLU A 43 -10.37 6.17 -1.53
CA GLU A 43 -10.26 4.93 -0.79
C GLU A 43 -8.81 4.44 -0.80
N VAL A 44 -8.31 4.09 0.37
CA VAL A 44 -6.98 3.49 0.56
C VAL A 44 -7.13 2.01 0.88
N ARG A 45 -6.45 1.16 0.14
CA ARG A 45 -6.41 -0.29 0.38
C ARG A 45 -4.97 -0.79 0.45
N THR A 46 -4.54 -1.13 1.66
CA THR A 46 -3.27 -1.81 1.92
C THR A 46 -3.50 -3.30 2.07
N ARG A 47 -2.74 -4.13 1.35
CA ARG A 47 -2.87 -5.59 1.38
C ARG A 47 -1.56 -6.27 1.00
N GLN A 48 -1.37 -7.50 1.48
CA GLN A 48 -0.38 -8.38 0.90
C GLN A 48 -0.95 -9.00 -0.39
N THR A 49 -0.16 -8.99 -1.46
CA THR A 49 -0.49 -9.72 -2.70
C THR A 49 0.26 -11.06 -2.75
N PHE A 50 -0.13 -11.96 -3.67
CA PHE A 50 0.62 -13.19 -3.90
C PHE A 50 2.10 -12.91 -4.19
N VAL A 51 2.40 -11.90 -5.03
CA VAL A 51 3.79 -11.53 -5.35
C VAL A 51 4.52 -11.03 -4.11
N ASN A 52 3.89 -10.22 -3.26
CA ASN A 52 4.50 -9.81 -2.00
C ASN A 52 4.79 -11.01 -1.08
N GLY A 53 3.86 -11.96 -1.00
CA GLY A 53 4.04 -13.21 -0.23
C GLY A 53 5.16 -14.08 -0.78
N LEU A 54 5.25 -14.23 -2.09
CA LEU A 54 6.34 -14.96 -2.74
C LEU A 54 7.70 -14.31 -2.44
N VAL A 55 7.80 -12.99 -2.57
CA VAL A 55 9.02 -12.24 -2.23
C VAL A 55 9.38 -12.40 -0.74
N SER A 56 8.39 -12.38 0.14
CA SER A 56 8.59 -12.69 1.55
C SER A 56 9.11 -14.11 1.76
N ALA A 57 8.57 -15.10 1.04
CA ALA A 57 8.99 -16.49 1.18
C ALA A 57 10.44 -16.70 0.71
N ILE A 58 10.83 -16.17 -0.46
CA ILE A 58 12.21 -16.31 -0.98
C ILE A 58 13.24 -15.57 -0.14
N THR A 59 12.82 -14.55 0.63
CA THR A 59 13.68 -13.82 1.58
C THR A 59 13.57 -14.36 3.01
N PHE A 60 12.94 -15.52 3.21
CA PHE A 60 12.72 -16.13 4.53
C PHE A 60 12.03 -15.21 5.55
N GLY A 61 11.17 -14.31 5.07
CA GLY A 61 10.45 -13.33 5.90
C GLY A 61 11.30 -12.13 6.34
N LEU A 62 12.55 -12.02 5.89
CA LEU A 62 13.37 -10.84 6.19
C LEU A 62 12.84 -9.59 5.50
N TYR A 63 12.30 -9.73 4.29
CA TYR A 63 11.66 -8.64 3.52
C TYR A 63 10.19 -8.98 3.24
N THR A 64 9.29 -8.25 3.89
CA THR A 64 7.84 -8.55 3.96
C THR A 64 7.01 -7.41 3.39
N PRO A 65 7.07 -7.17 2.07
CA PRO A 65 6.39 -6.03 1.48
C PRO A 65 4.86 -6.16 1.55
N THR A 66 4.18 -5.01 1.45
CA THR A 66 2.74 -4.94 1.15
C THR A 66 2.51 -3.99 -0.02
N THR A 67 1.28 -3.93 -0.51
CA THR A 67 0.87 -3.01 -1.57
C THR A 67 -0.23 -2.10 -1.06
N THR A 68 -0.09 -0.79 -1.25
CA THR A 68 -1.14 0.19 -1.03
C THR A 68 -1.66 0.71 -2.36
N THR A 69 -2.97 0.66 -2.54
CA THR A 69 -3.68 1.28 -3.66
C THR A 69 -4.55 2.41 -3.14
N VAL A 70 -4.43 3.60 -3.74
CA VAL A 70 -5.37 4.70 -3.58
C VAL A 70 -6.26 4.74 -4.83
N THR A 71 -7.57 4.70 -4.62
CA THR A 71 -8.58 4.93 -5.66
C THR A 71 -9.26 6.26 -5.37
N LYS A 72 -9.34 7.16 -6.35
CA LYS A 72 -10.02 8.45 -6.22
C LYS A 72 -11.13 8.60 -7.24
#